data_AF-A0A7S2GGH9-F1
#
_entry.id   AF-A0A7S2GGH9-F1
#
_cell.length_a   1.000
_cell.length_b   1.000
_cell.length_c   1.000
_cell.angle_alpha   90.00
_cell.angle_beta   90.00
_cell.angle_gamma   90.00
#
_symmetry.space_group_name_H-M   'P 1'
#
loop_
_entity.id
_entity.type
_entity.pdbx_description
1 polymer ?
#
loop_
_entity_poly.entity_id
_entity_poly.type
_entity_poly.pdbx_seq_one_letter_code
_entity_poly.pdbx_strand_id
1 'polypeptide(L)'
;MDACGQDGFGAPEYLLGSHRNGSVSKDAVFVDLKDGDLPTFERKTLYTPEPGDLIIWDSRTIHRIVAPPGQTWVEGTQRRAFGGTLAKSGATYLNKGGASAISDLSGHDQKGGEPLGGPYFPRIYPSTVEDERNLRAEGGIVGRSPKKIVDLGVKLASNAGKYVSFTKVVGKKN
;
A
#
# COMPACT_ATOMS: atom_id res chain seq x y z
N MET A 1 -0.58 18.93 1.31
CA MET A 1 -0.80 17.89 2.34
C MET A 1 -1.68 18.54 3.38
N ASP A 2 -2.74 17.86 3.79
CA ASP A 2 -3.74 18.43 4.67
C ASP A 2 -3.57 17.87 6.09
N ALA A 3 -3.96 18.61 7.12
CA ALA A 3 -3.99 18.11 8.49
C ALA A 3 -4.97 16.94 8.62
N CYS A 4 -4.75 16.05 9.59
CA CYS A 4 -5.43 14.75 9.66
C CYS A 4 -5.99 14.47 11.05
N GLY A 5 -7.22 13.97 11.14
CA GLY A 5 -7.77 13.45 12.41
C GLY A 5 -8.42 14.48 13.33
N GLN A 6 -8.46 15.75 12.94
CA GLN A 6 -9.04 16.85 13.73
C GLN A 6 -10.53 16.61 14.03
N ASP A 7 -11.26 15.99 13.11
CA ASP A 7 -12.68 15.64 13.26
C ASP A 7 -12.92 14.21 13.78
N GLY A 8 -11.86 13.54 14.27
CA GLY A 8 -11.93 12.15 14.76
C GLY A 8 -11.97 11.08 13.67
N PHE A 9 -11.86 11.45 12.40
CA PHE A 9 -11.72 10.54 11.25
C PHE A 9 -10.64 11.02 10.27
N GLY A 10 -10.24 10.16 9.34
CA GLY A 10 -9.15 10.43 8.38
C GLY A 10 -7.72 10.31 8.95
N ALA A 11 -7.61 10.12 10.27
CA ALA A 11 -6.37 9.73 10.93
C ALA A 11 -6.03 8.26 10.63
N PRO A 12 -4.74 7.92 10.50
CA PRO A 12 -4.31 6.53 10.50
C PRO A 12 -4.35 5.96 11.92
N GLU A 13 -4.86 4.74 12.03
CA GLU A 13 -4.88 3.93 13.24
C GLU A 13 -3.97 2.73 13.04
N TYR A 14 -3.15 2.43 14.06
CA TYR A 14 -2.19 1.33 14.02
C TYR A 14 -2.40 0.39 15.20
N LEU A 15 -2.18 -0.90 14.94
CA LEU A 15 -2.02 -1.90 15.99
C LEU A 15 -0.53 -2.00 16.32
N LEU A 16 -0.10 -1.39 17.43
CA LEU A 16 1.31 -1.25 17.78
C LEU A 16 1.94 -2.60 18.09
N GLY A 17 3.15 -2.82 17.56
CA GLY A 17 3.85 -4.09 17.70
C GLY A 17 3.35 -5.21 16.78
N SER A 18 2.23 -5.01 16.07
CA SER A 18 1.62 -6.04 15.22
C SER A 18 2.50 -6.51 14.05
N HIS A 19 3.57 -5.81 13.69
CA HIS A 19 4.56 -6.34 12.72
C HIS A 19 5.16 -7.70 13.15
N ARG A 20 5.13 -7.99 14.46
CA ARG A 20 5.58 -9.26 15.06
C ARG A 20 4.48 -10.32 15.16
N ASN A 21 3.28 -10.06 14.65
CA ASN A 21 2.19 -11.03 14.73
C ASN A 21 2.59 -12.36 14.06
N GLY A 22 2.12 -13.46 14.66
CA GLY A 22 2.24 -14.81 14.11
C GLY A 22 0.98 -15.31 13.42
N SER A 23 -0.17 -14.67 13.64
CA SER A 23 -1.48 -15.16 13.18
C SER A 23 -1.88 -14.72 11.77
N VAL A 24 -1.30 -13.64 11.24
CA VAL A 24 -1.68 -13.11 9.92
C VAL A 24 -0.80 -13.69 8.81
N SER A 25 -1.46 -14.32 7.85
CA SER A 25 -0.84 -14.83 6.63
C SER A 25 -0.16 -13.70 5.83
N LYS A 26 0.96 -14.01 5.16
CA LYS A 26 1.68 -13.08 4.27
C LYS A 26 0.86 -12.65 3.05
N ASP A 27 -0.19 -13.40 2.71
CA ASP A 27 -1.08 -13.10 1.59
C ASP A 27 -2.43 -12.51 2.02
N ALA A 28 -2.61 -12.22 3.32
CA ALA A 28 -3.81 -11.59 3.83
C ALA A 28 -3.89 -10.12 3.39
N VAL A 29 -5.05 -9.72 2.86
CA VAL A 29 -5.36 -8.33 2.50
C VAL A 29 -6.27 -7.67 3.55
N PHE A 30 -7.11 -8.47 4.21
CA PHE A 30 -7.98 -8.03 5.30
C PHE A 30 -7.72 -8.89 6.53
N VAL A 31 -7.89 -8.30 7.72
CA VAL A 31 -7.62 -8.94 9.01
C VAL A 31 -8.80 -8.72 9.96
N ASP A 32 -9.19 -9.75 10.71
CA ASP A 32 -10.12 -9.62 11.84
C ASP A 32 -9.29 -9.42 13.11
N LEU A 33 -9.46 -8.29 13.78
CA LEU A 33 -8.68 -7.93 14.98
C LEU A 33 -8.96 -8.86 16.18
N LYS A 34 -9.98 -9.73 16.09
CA LYS A 34 -10.32 -10.72 17.12
C LYS A 34 -9.55 -12.04 16.96
N ASP A 35 -8.87 -12.25 15.83
CA ASP A 35 -8.23 -13.52 15.51
C ASP A 35 -6.82 -13.64 16.08
N GLY A 36 -6.45 -14.86 16.48
CA GLY A 36 -5.08 -15.22 16.84
C GLY A 36 -4.48 -14.38 17.97
N ASP A 37 -3.28 -13.84 17.72
CA ASP A 37 -2.55 -13.00 18.67
C ASP A 37 -2.90 -11.51 18.57
N LEU A 38 -3.77 -11.13 17.63
CA LEU A 38 -4.09 -9.72 17.37
C LEU A 38 -4.68 -8.95 18.56
N PRO A 39 -5.56 -9.54 19.40
CA PRO A 39 -6.09 -8.86 20.58
C PRO A 39 -5.03 -8.47 21.63
N THR A 40 -3.83 -9.06 21.57
CA THR A 40 -2.76 -8.79 22.55
C THR A 40 -1.97 -7.52 22.27
N PHE A 41 -2.09 -6.97 21.05
CA PHE A 41 -1.38 -5.78 20.65
C PHE A 41 -2.15 -4.51 21.00
N GLU A 42 -1.42 -3.47 21.40
CA GLU A 42 -2.01 -2.18 21.77
C GLU A 42 -2.57 -1.47 20.52
N ARG A 43 -3.83 -1.05 20.59
CA ARG A 43 -4.45 -0.26 19.54
C ARG A 43 -4.24 1.23 19.81
N LYS A 44 -3.53 1.92 18.91
CA LYS A 44 -3.33 3.36 19.00
C LYS A 44 -4.00 4.08 17.83
N THR A 45 -4.96 4.91 18.17
CA THR A 45 -5.95 5.50 17.25
C THR A 45 -5.70 6.98 16.95
N LEU A 46 -4.80 7.63 17.69
CA LEU A 46 -4.61 9.07 17.67
C LEU A 46 -3.19 9.42 17.19
N TYR A 47 -2.97 9.18 15.90
CA TYR A 47 -1.97 9.97 15.19
C TYR A 47 -2.74 11.05 14.44
N THR A 48 -2.53 12.30 14.83
CA THR A 48 -3.09 13.48 14.15
C THR A 48 -1.95 14.24 13.44
N PRO A 49 -1.45 13.74 12.29
CA PRO A 49 -0.42 14.41 11.52
C PRO A 49 -0.81 15.83 11.12
N GLU A 50 0.13 16.74 11.29
CA GLU A 50 0.09 18.06 10.69
C GLU A 50 0.78 18.06 9.31
N PRO A 51 0.52 19.07 8.45
CA PRO A 51 1.19 19.18 7.16
C PRO A 51 2.72 19.20 7.31
N GLY A 52 3.38 18.19 6.71
CA GLY A 52 4.83 18.02 6.78
C GLY A 52 5.28 16.83 7.64
N ASP A 53 4.39 16.32 8.49
CA ASP A 53 4.68 15.13 9.30
C ASP A 53 4.81 13.88 8.42
N LEU A 54 5.77 13.03 8.81
CA LEU A 54 6.02 11.73 8.18
C LEU A 54 5.80 10.61 9.20
N ILE A 55 4.90 9.68 8.88
CA ILE A 55 4.78 8.42 9.61
C ILE A 55 5.49 7.34 8.82
N ILE A 56 6.40 6.61 9.48
CA ILE A 56 7.09 5.44 8.93
C ILE A 56 6.62 4.21 9.71
N TRP A 57 6.23 3.16 9.00
CA TRP A 57 5.80 1.90 9.61
C TRP A 57 6.36 0.69 8.86
N ASP A 58 6.41 -0.45 9.55
CA ASP A 58 6.85 -1.72 8.95
C ASP A 58 5.74 -2.30 8.07
N SER A 59 6.12 -2.94 6.95
CA SER A 59 5.19 -3.56 5.99
C SER A 59 4.19 -4.56 6.59
N ARG A 60 4.51 -5.19 7.73
CA ARG A 60 3.62 -6.13 8.46
C ARG A 60 2.76 -5.45 9.52
N THR A 61 2.91 -4.15 9.74
CA THR A 61 2.12 -3.43 10.74
C THR A 61 0.68 -3.31 10.26
N ILE A 62 -0.26 -3.84 11.04
CA ILE A 62 -1.69 -3.72 10.79
C ILE A 62 -2.10 -2.28 11.05
N HIS A 63 -2.74 -1.68 10.06
CA HIS A 63 -3.19 -0.29 10.10
C HIS A 63 -4.45 -0.11 9.26
N ARG A 64 -5.17 0.98 9.53
CA ARG A 64 -6.29 1.44 8.72
C ARG A 64 -6.40 2.95 8.76
N ILE A 65 -7.19 3.52 7.86
CA ILE A 65 -7.65 4.90 7.99
C ILE A 65 -9.01 4.88 8.68
N VAL A 66 -9.19 5.72 9.71
CA VAL A 66 -10.47 5.86 10.38
C VAL A 66 -11.46 6.49 9.39
N ALA A 67 -12.52 5.76 9.04
CA ALA A 67 -13.53 6.25 8.11
C ALA A 67 -14.44 7.30 8.77
N PRO A 68 -14.98 8.26 8.02
CA PRO A 68 -16.01 9.17 8.52
C PRO A 68 -17.28 8.42 8.94
N PRO A 69 -18.14 9.02 9.78
CA PRO A 69 -19.46 8.47 10.08
C PRO A 69 -20.24 8.13 8.80
N GLY A 70 -20.85 6.95 8.74
CA GLY A 70 -21.53 6.47 7.53
C GLY A 70 -20.60 6.04 6.38
N GLN A 71 -19.29 5.96 6.62
CA GLN A 71 -18.25 5.50 5.66
C GLN A 71 -18.20 6.26 4.33
N THR A 72 -18.83 7.43 4.24
CA THR A 72 -18.91 8.21 3.01
C THR A 72 -18.13 9.50 3.18
N TRP A 73 -17.15 9.73 2.30
CA TRP A 73 -16.44 10.99 2.24
C TRP A 73 -17.31 12.03 1.55
N VAL A 74 -17.52 13.17 2.18
CA VAL A 74 -18.17 14.32 1.56
C VAL A 74 -17.18 14.96 0.58
N GLU A 75 -17.67 15.40 -0.57
CA GLU A 75 -16.84 16.10 -1.53
C GLU A 75 -16.25 17.37 -0.91
N GLY A 76 -14.94 17.58 -1.08
CA GLY A 76 -14.20 18.69 -0.47
C GLY A 76 -13.69 18.41 0.95
N THR A 77 -14.09 17.30 1.59
CA THR A 77 -13.56 16.89 2.91
C THR A 77 -12.51 15.78 2.81
N GLN A 78 -12.15 15.37 1.59
CA GLN A 78 -11.10 14.39 1.38
C GLN A 78 -9.73 14.95 1.72
N ARG A 79 -8.94 14.16 2.42
CA ARG A 79 -7.56 14.46 2.77
C ARG A 79 -6.61 14.07 1.64
N ARG A 80 -5.62 14.92 1.36
CA ARG A 80 -4.49 14.57 0.49
C ARG A 80 -3.30 14.07 1.31
N ALA A 81 -2.85 12.85 0.99
CA ALA A 81 -1.66 12.24 1.55
C ALA A 81 -0.74 11.72 0.43
N PHE A 82 0.58 11.86 0.60
CA PHE A 82 1.57 11.13 -0.16
C PHE A 82 2.03 9.92 0.63
N GLY A 83 2.03 8.76 -0.02
CA GLY A 83 2.53 7.52 0.53
C GLY A 83 3.52 6.88 -0.45
N GLY A 84 4.48 6.16 0.11
CA GLY A 84 5.46 5.41 -0.67
C GLY A 84 5.96 4.21 0.12
N THR A 85 6.43 3.20 -0.59
CA THR A 85 7.04 2.00 -0.01
C THR A 85 8.52 2.02 -0.31
N LEU A 86 9.32 1.73 0.71
CA LEU A 86 10.76 1.61 0.59
C LEU A 86 11.16 0.15 0.76
N ALA A 87 12.12 -0.30 -0.05
CA ALA A 87 12.74 -1.62 0.08
C ALA A 87 14.16 -1.46 0.62
N LYS A 88 14.60 -2.44 1.43
CA LYS A 88 16.02 -2.51 1.84
C LYS A 88 16.88 -2.80 0.62
N SER A 89 18.11 -2.28 0.63
CA SER A 89 19.11 -2.61 -0.40
C SER A 89 19.30 -4.12 -0.52
N GLY A 90 19.42 -4.62 -1.75
CA GLY A 90 19.53 -6.04 -2.05
C GLY A 90 18.19 -6.79 -2.13
N ALA A 91 17.05 -6.10 -1.99
CA ALA A 91 15.75 -6.69 -2.28
C ALA A 91 15.64 -7.09 -3.75
N THR A 92 14.86 -8.14 -4.03
CA THR A 92 14.60 -8.63 -5.38
C THR A 92 13.14 -8.47 -5.75
N TYR A 93 12.88 -8.28 -7.04
CA TYR A 93 11.53 -8.22 -7.57
C TYR A 93 10.87 -9.58 -7.49
N LEU A 94 9.68 -9.64 -6.90
CA LEU A 94 8.86 -10.84 -6.84
C LEU A 94 7.64 -10.65 -7.72
N ASN A 95 7.59 -11.37 -8.84
CA ASN A 95 6.41 -11.37 -9.70
C ASN A 95 5.29 -12.17 -9.02
N LYS A 96 4.26 -11.46 -8.52
CA LYS A 96 3.10 -12.07 -7.84
C LYS A 96 1.89 -12.32 -8.78
N GLY A 97 2.04 -12.14 -10.09
CA GLY A 97 0.98 -12.44 -11.06
C GLY A 97 -0.29 -11.58 -10.88
N GLY A 98 -1.48 -12.19 -11.01
CA GLY A 98 -2.75 -11.45 -11.13
C GLY A 98 -3.13 -10.48 -10.00
N ALA A 99 -2.60 -10.65 -8.77
CA ALA A 99 -2.84 -9.72 -7.67
C ALA A 99 -1.92 -8.49 -7.70
N SER A 100 -0.76 -8.57 -8.38
CA SER A 100 0.13 -7.43 -8.62
C SER A 100 -0.21 -6.67 -9.91
N ALA A 101 -1.24 -7.08 -10.65
CA ALA A 101 -1.65 -6.41 -11.88
C ALA A 101 -1.94 -4.91 -11.68
N ILE A 102 -2.35 -4.49 -10.46
CA ILE A 102 -2.57 -3.09 -10.10
C ILE A 102 -1.26 -2.35 -9.72
N SER A 103 -0.29 -3.05 -9.12
CA SER A 103 1.03 -2.45 -8.78
C SER A 103 1.98 -2.38 -9.98
N ASP A 104 1.84 -3.30 -10.94
CA ASP A 104 2.64 -3.37 -12.17
C ASP A 104 2.13 -2.38 -13.26
N LEU A 105 1.14 -1.53 -12.94
CA LEU A 105 0.55 -0.54 -13.87
C LEU A 105 1.52 0.55 -14.31
N SER A 106 2.61 0.75 -13.59
CA SER A 106 3.70 1.65 -13.95
C SER A 106 4.57 1.12 -15.08
N GLY A 107 4.38 -0.14 -15.52
CA GLY A 107 4.83 -0.60 -16.82
C GLY A 107 6.32 -0.84 -16.94
N HIS A 108 6.98 -1.36 -15.91
CA HIS A 108 8.38 -1.80 -15.98
C HIS A 108 8.54 -3.16 -16.69
N ASP A 109 9.78 -3.51 -17.05
CA ASP A 109 10.20 -4.75 -17.70
C ASP A 109 10.96 -5.72 -16.78
N GLN A 110 11.10 -5.35 -15.51
CA GLN A 110 11.78 -6.16 -14.49
C GLN A 110 11.17 -7.55 -14.31
N LYS A 111 12.03 -8.57 -14.26
CA LYS A 111 11.67 -10.00 -14.15
C LYS A 111 11.82 -10.50 -12.72
N GLY A 112 11.05 -11.53 -12.37
CA GLY A 112 11.10 -12.14 -11.04
C GLY A 112 12.52 -12.62 -10.70
N GLY A 113 13.01 -12.28 -9.51
CA GLY A 113 14.35 -12.57 -9.02
C GLY A 113 15.38 -11.47 -9.30
N GLU A 114 15.11 -10.51 -10.19
CA GLU A 114 16.04 -9.42 -10.48
C GLU A 114 16.14 -8.45 -9.29
N PRO A 115 17.33 -7.90 -8.97
CA PRO A 115 17.49 -6.91 -7.90
C PRO A 115 16.66 -5.65 -8.16
N LEU A 116 15.97 -5.15 -7.13
CA LEU A 116 15.33 -3.83 -7.18
C LEU A 116 16.41 -2.75 -7.29
N GLY A 117 16.35 -1.96 -8.36
CA GLY A 117 17.28 -0.86 -8.58
C GLY A 117 16.99 -0.10 -9.87
N GLY A 118 17.87 0.86 -10.19
CA GLY A 118 17.75 1.64 -11.40
C GLY A 118 16.60 2.66 -11.34
N PRO A 119 16.22 3.25 -12.48
CA PRO A 119 15.26 4.36 -12.54
C PRO A 119 13.82 3.98 -12.10
N TYR A 120 13.47 2.69 -12.13
CA TYR A 120 12.18 2.20 -11.61
C TYR A 120 12.12 2.21 -10.08
N PHE A 121 13.20 1.79 -9.43
CA PHE A 121 13.36 1.67 -7.98
C PHE A 121 14.62 2.43 -7.53
N PRO A 122 14.62 3.77 -7.63
CA PRO A 122 15.82 4.56 -7.42
C PRO A 122 16.28 4.47 -5.98
N ARG A 123 17.60 4.48 -5.80
CA ARG A 123 18.20 4.59 -4.47
C ARG A 123 17.95 5.99 -3.93
N ILE A 124 17.44 6.04 -2.70
CA ILE A 124 17.25 7.30 -1.96
C ILE A 124 18.15 7.43 -0.73
N TYR A 125 18.82 6.34 -0.32
CA TYR A 125 19.68 6.29 0.86
C TYR A 125 20.90 5.40 0.60
N PRO A 126 22.12 5.77 1.07
CA PRO A 126 22.44 7.00 1.80
C PRO A 126 22.42 8.26 0.93
N SER A 127 22.48 8.10 -0.39
CA SER A 127 22.36 9.19 -1.35
C SER A 127 21.64 8.72 -2.61
N THR A 128 21.11 9.68 -3.36
CA THR A 128 20.53 9.45 -4.69
C THR A 128 21.62 9.19 -5.71
N VAL A 129 21.35 8.31 -6.68
CA VAL A 129 22.23 8.08 -7.82
C VAL A 129 21.77 8.99 -8.97
N GLU A 130 22.66 9.86 -9.43
CA GLU A 130 22.36 10.89 -10.43
C GLU A 130 21.83 10.30 -11.74
N ASP A 131 22.45 9.20 -12.21
CA ASP A 131 22.03 8.52 -13.44
C ASP A 131 20.61 7.95 -13.35
N GLU A 132 20.23 7.36 -12.19
CA GLU A 132 18.88 6.86 -11.97
C GLU A 132 17.85 8.00 -12.00
N ARG A 133 18.22 9.18 -11.49
CA ARG A 133 17.39 10.38 -11.49
C ARG A 133 17.21 10.95 -12.90
N ASN A 134 18.29 11.06 -13.66
CA ASN A 134 18.29 11.62 -15.02
C ASN A 134 17.47 10.74 -15.96
N LEU A 135 17.69 9.43 -15.93
CA LEU A 135 16.92 8.46 -16.71
C LEU A 135 15.42 8.50 -16.39
N ARG A 136 15.06 8.77 -15.13
CA ARG A 136 13.65 8.94 -14.73
C ARG A 136 13.06 10.26 -15.25
N ALA A 137 13.84 11.34 -15.24
CA ALA A 137 13.42 12.66 -15.72
C ALA A 137 13.16 12.67 -17.24
N GLU A 138 13.87 11.82 -18.00
CA GLU A 138 13.69 11.64 -19.45
C GLU A 138 12.32 11.02 -19.83
N GLY A 139 11.51 10.55 -18.86
CA GLY A 139 10.09 10.26 -19.04
C GLY A 139 9.75 8.95 -19.79
N GLY A 140 10.73 8.24 -20.33
CA GLY A 140 10.52 6.99 -21.10
C GLY A 140 10.31 5.72 -20.25
N ILE A 141 10.60 5.79 -18.96
CA ILE A 141 10.74 4.61 -18.10
C ILE A 141 9.47 4.34 -17.27
N VAL A 142 8.70 5.38 -16.92
CA VAL A 142 7.47 5.27 -16.11
C VAL A 142 6.26 5.64 -16.96
N GLY A 143 6.11 5.02 -18.12
CA GLY A 143 5.03 5.29 -19.06
C GLY A 143 3.86 4.31 -18.92
N ARG A 144 2.66 4.81 -18.62
CA ARG A 144 1.42 4.01 -18.74
C ARG A 144 1.17 3.70 -20.21
N SER A 145 1.43 2.47 -20.64
CA SER A 145 1.09 2.02 -22.00
C SER A 145 -0.42 1.76 -22.13
N PRO A 146 -1.12 2.34 -23.12
CA PRO A 146 -2.55 2.08 -23.36
C PRO A 146 -2.86 0.59 -23.56
N LYS A 147 -1.97 -0.15 -24.21
CA LYS A 147 -2.08 -1.61 -24.39
C LYS A 147 -2.05 -2.34 -23.03
N LYS A 148 -1.19 -1.91 -22.11
CA LYS A 148 -1.08 -2.49 -20.76
C LYS A 148 -2.31 -2.17 -19.88
N ILE A 149 -2.99 -1.05 -20.12
CA ILE A 149 -4.28 -0.72 -19.47
C ILE A 149 -5.39 -1.66 -19.94
N VAL A 150 -5.42 -2.01 -21.22
CA VAL A 150 -6.37 -3.00 -21.76
C VAL A 150 -6.07 -4.40 -21.19
N ASP A 151 -4.81 -4.81 -21.15
CA ASP A 151 -4.38 -6.09 -20.58
C ASP A 151 -4.73 -6.20 -19.08
N LEU A 152 -4.74 -5.08 -18.34
CA LEU A 152 -5.22 -5.01 -16.96
C LEU A 152 -6.72 -5.33 -16.86
N GLY A 153 -7.55 -4.71 -17.70
CA GLY A 153 -8.99 -4.96 -17.70
C GLY A 153 -9.31 -6.44 -17.87
N VAL A 154 -8.57 -7.11 -18.75
CA VAL A 154 -8.67 -8.57 -18.98
C VAL A 154 -8.16 -9.37 -17.76
N LYS A 155 -7.04 -8.98 -17.15
CA LYS A 155 -6.47 -9.67 -15.97
C LYS A 155 -7.28 -9.49 -14.69
N LEU A 156 -7.94 -8.35 -14.49
CA LEU A 156 -8.83 -8.12 -13.36
C LEU A 156 -10.11 -8.95 -13.49
N ALA A 157 -10.69 -9.00 -14.69
CA ALA A 157 -11.85 -9.84 -14.98
C ALA A 157 -11.56 -11.33 -14.73
N SER A 158 -10.35 -11.80 -15.07
CA SER A 158 -9.95 -13.21 -14.88
C SER A 158 -9.56 -13.59 -13.45
N ASN A 159 -9.32 -12.63 -12.55
CA ASN A 159 -8.94 -12.88 -11.14
C ASN A 159 -10.05 -12.56 -10.13
N ALA A 160 -11.30 -12.34 -10.57
CA ALA A 160 -12.44 -12.03 -9.70
C ALA A 160 -12.63 -13.02 -8.53
N GLY A 161 -12.30 -14.30 -8.71
CA GLY A 161 -12.35 -15.33 -7.66
C GLY A 161 -11.36 -15.14 -6.50
N LYS A 162 -10.29 -14.35 -6.67
CA LYS A 162 -9.34 -14.04 -5.56
C LYS A 162 -9.84 -12.92 -4.64
N TYR A 163 -10.85 -12.17 -5.08
CA TYR A 163 -11.56 -11.19 -4.26
C TYR A 163 -12.67 -11.80 -3.41
N VAL A 164 -12.81 -13.14 -3.38
CA VAL A 164 -13.78 -13.84 -2.52
C VAL A 164 -13.49 -13.65 -1.01
N SER A 165 -12.31 -13.16 -0.62
CA SER A 165 -12.08 -12.68 0.76
C SER A 165 -13.01 -11.52 1.15
N PHE A 166 -13.54 -10.78 0.17
CA PHE A 166 -14.52 -9.71 0.34
C PHE A 166 -15.85 -10.22 0.93
N THR A 167 -16.34 -11.39 0.51
CA THR A 167 -17.62 -11.93 1.00
C THR A 167 -17.55 -12.46 2.42
N LYS A 168 -16.36 -12.88 2.90
CA LYS A 168 -16.16 -13.27 4.31
C LYS A 168 -16.25 -12.10 5.28
N VAL A 169 -15.88 -10.90 4.86
CA VAL A 169 -15.89 -9.69 5.71
C VAL A 169 -17.24 -8.97 5.61
N VAL A 170 -17.85 -8.94 4.42
CA VAL A 170 -19.17 -8.29 4.20
C VAL A 170 -20.34 -9.19 4.66
N GLY A 171 -20.14 -10.50 4.80
CA GLY A 171 -21.18 -11.47 5.18
C GLY A 171 -21.53 -11.54 6.66
N LYS A 172 -20.76 -10.92 7.57
CA LYS A 172 -21.18 -10.76 8.98
C LYS A 172 -22.07 -9.52 9.09
N LYS A 173 -23.35 -9.71 8.78
CA LYS A 173 -24.40 -8.82 9.30
C LYS A 173 -24.34 -8.85 10.84
N ASN A 174 -24.16 -7.68 11.45
CA ASN A 174 -24.70 -7.46 12.79
C ASN A 174 -26.22 -7.41 12.71
#